data_AF-A0AAF0JF75-F1
#
_entry.id   AF-A0AAF0JF75-F1
#
_cell.length_a   1.000
_cell.length_b   1.000
_cell.length_c   1.000
_cell.angle_alpha   90.00
_cell.angle_beta   90.00
_cell.angle_gamma   90.00
#
_symmetry.space_group_name_H-M   'P 1'
#
loop_
_entity.id
_entity.type
_entity.pdbx_description
1 polymer ?
#
loop_
_entity_poly.entity_id
_entity_poly.type
_entity_poly.pdbx_seq_one_letter_code
_entity_poly.pdbx_strand_id
1 'polypeptide(L)'
;MELTFEELRDSFQSRGYHKQPLCLDGLPEKHKRVTLDIFRALVRERDELAEVQTRLLARNQELSRDVQTANRRIKDAEQKTQSVDSRVQTLSTRLRSADQALRDEQASHKLTREQLTRARKENQQIKAAAVQHRAVTDRNAERLRDKIASISMSNLKSLVPDIRIASPAFMAKAGSSSSEMITEQQLITAEHKNAALIETTHALKKLAVDAMTTLYEADSRLHKIVQVEVDHEKSTAHARGHDTDSLLSTTRLFPPLRPLVTQDTEETHPARQRLTALSRAIQDHVAQLSQWAAMNRVRWGKSGDTAWDNHTEIDQELEEVEDQLQSIQRESNADQVIDHQADKPLERTDEFKRRRTSNV
;
A
#
# COMPACT_ATOMS: atom_id res chain seq x y z
N MET A 1 12.97 58.71 -63.10
CA MET A 1 14.11 59.38 -63.76
C MET A 1 14.45 58.60 -65.01
N GLU A 2 14.54 59.25 -66.16
CA GLU A 2 14.91 58.59 -67.41
C GLU A 2 16.44 58.57 -67.55
N LEU A 3 17.04 57.38 -67.51
CA LEU A 3 18.48 57.22 -67.68
C LEU A 3 18.89 57.70 -69.08
N THR A 4 20.00 58.44 -69.14
CA THR A 4 20.62 58.87 -70.41
C THR A 4 21.31 57.69 -71.09
N PHE A 5 21.63 57.81 -72.38
CA PHE A 5 22.33 56.73 -73.10
C PHE A 5 23.70 56.41 -72.49
N GLU A 6 24.41 57.42 -72.01
CA GLU A 6 25.73 57.28 -71.40
C GLU A 6 25.63 56.52 -70.06
N GLU A 7 24.64 56.84 -69.24
CA GLU A 7 24.36 56.12 -67.99
C GLU A 7 23.95 54.65 -68.25
N LEU A 8 23.17 54.39 -69.31
CA LEU A 8 22.83 53.02 -69.72
C LEU A 8 24.06 52.25 -70.21
N ARG A 9 24.89 52.87 -71.05
CA ARG A 9 26.14 52.29 -71.55
C ARG A 9 27.06 51.91 -70.40
N ASP A 10 27.23 52.81 -69.43
CA ASP A 10 28.09 52.60 -68.27
C ASP A 10 27.49 51.52 -67.33
N SER A 11 26.16 51.45 -67.20
CA SER A 11 25.45 50.38 -66.49
C SER A 11 25.63 49.00 -67.15
N PHE A 12 25.52 48.91 -68.48
CA PHE A 12 25.74 47.65 -69.21
C PHE A 12 27.20 47.18 -69.10
N GLN A 13 28.16 48.11 -69.16
CA GLN A 13 29.57 47.81 -69.05
C GLN A 13 29.98 47.39 -67.62
N SER A 14 29.53 48.14 -66.60
CA SER A 14 29.80 47.80 -65.19
C SER A 14 29.18 46.47 -64.76
N ARG A 15 28.00 46.14 -65.30
CA ARG A 15 27.35 44.85 -65.07
C ARG A 15 27.84 43.73 -66.01
N GLY A 16 28.81 44.02 -66.89
CA GLY A 16 29.53 43.02 -67.69
C GLY A 16 28.77 42.43 -68.89
N TYR A 17 27.71 43.08 -69.37
CA TYR A 17 26.91 42.57 -70.50
C TYR A 17 27.69 42.49 -71.80
N HIS A 18 28.56 43.47 -72.02
CA HIS A 18 29.38 43.57 -73.22
C HIS A 18 30.77 44.06 -72.86
N LYS A 19 31.77 43.59 -73.61
CA LYS A 19 33.18 43.97 -73.42
C LYS A 19 33.55 45.29 -74.09
N GLN A 20 32.73 45.77 -75.02
CA GLN A 20 32.92 47.01 -75.77
C GLN A 20 31.77 47.99 -75.49
N PRO A 21 32.04 49.31 -75.48
CA PRO A 21 31.02 50.31 -75.24
C PRO A 21 29.99 50.28 -76.38
N LEU A 22 28.72 50.17 -76.01
CA LEU A 22 27.61 50.27 -76.96
C LEU A 22 27.67 51.64 -77.64
N CYS A 23 27.63 51.64 -78.97
CA CYS A 23 27.69 52.84 -79.80
C CYS A 23 26.43 52.88 -80.67
N LEU A 24 25.75 54.03 -80.70
CA LEU A 24 24.57 54.27 -81.54
C LEU A 24 24.92 55.14 -82.76
N ASP A 25 26.20 55.29 -83.10
CA ASP A 25 26.64 56.12 -84.22
C ASP A 25 26.26 55.45 -85.55
N GLY A 26 25.75 56.24 -86.49
CA GLY A 26 25.25 55.76 -87.78
C GLY A 26 23.77 55.34 -87.82
N LEU A 27 23.06 55.25 -86.69
CA LEU A 27 21.61 55.00 -86.70
C LEU A 27 20.78 56.26 -86.98
N PRO A 28 19.63 56.16 -87.69
CA PRO A 28 18.68 57.26 -87.81
C PRO A 28 18.13 57.63 -86.43
N GLU A 29 17.89 58.92 -86.20
CA GLU A 29 17.52 59.44 -84.86
C GLU A 29 16.24 58.81 -84.30
N LYS A 30 15.27 58.48 -85.17
CA LYS A 30 14.06 57.72 -84.79
C LYS A 30 14.41 56.34 -84.23
N HIS A 31 15.34 55.63 -84.85
CA HIS A 31 15.76 54.30 -84.39
C HIS A 31 16.58 54.41 -83.11
N LYS A 32 17.45 55.42 -82.96
CA LYS A 32 18.18 55.65 -81.70
C LYS A 32 17.23 55.80 -80.51
N ARG A 33 16.14 56.57 -80.66
CA ARG A 33 15.12 56.74 -79.60
C ARG A 33 14.42 55.42 -79.27
N VAL A 34 13.99 54.67 -80.29
CA VAL A 34 13.34 53.36 -80.09
C VAL A 34 14.29 52.38 -79.38
N THR A 35 15.56 52.32 -79.79
CA THR A 35 16.56 51.46 -79.16
C THR A 35 16.84 51.88 -77.71
N LEU A 36 16.88 53.19 -77.42
CA LEU A 36 16.99 53.71 -76.06
C LEU A 36 15.80 53.32 -75.19
N ASP A 37 14.58 53.45 -75.70
CA ASP A 37 13.37 53.08 -74.97
C ASP A 37 13.32 51.57 -74.69
N ILE A 38 13.75 50.74 -75.64
CA ILE A 38 13.91 49.30 -75.46
C ILE A 38 14.97 49.01 -74.37
N PHE A 39 16.14 49.64 -74.41
CA PHE A 39 17.16 49.45 -73.38
C PHE A 39 16.67 49.88 -71.99
N ARG A 40 15.92 50.99 -71.90
CA ARG A 40 15.30 51.43 -70.64
C ARG A 40 14.30 50.42 -70.13
N ALA A 41 13.45 49.88 -71.01
CA ALA A 41 12.47 48.85 -70.63
C ALA A 41 13.17 47.58 -70.14
N LEU A 42 14.19 47.09 -70.86
CA LEU A 42 14.94 45.90 -70.49
C LEU A 42 15.71 46.05 -69.17
N VAL A 43 16.31 47.22 -68.90
CA VAL A 43 16.98 47.48 -67.62
C VAL A 43 15.97 47.49 -66.47
N ARG A 44 14.82 48.15 -66.66
CA ARG A 44 13.74 48.17 -65.64
C ARG A 44 13.20 46.77 -65.36
N GLU A 45 12.87 46.00 -66.40
CA GLU A 45 12.36 44.63 -66.25
C GLU A 45 13.38 43.75 -65.52
N ARG A 46 14.67 43.91 -65.84
CA ARG A 46 15.71 43.16 -65.15
C ARG A 46 15.89 43.58 -63.69
N ASP A 47 15.85 44.88 -63.39
CA ASP A 47 15.94 45.36 -62.01
C ASP A 47 14.74 44.86 -61.18
N GLU A 48 13.53 44.87 -61.75
CA GLU A 48 12.33 44.26 -61.15
C GLU A 48 12.51 42.75 -60.93
N LEU A 49 13.06 42.01 -61.90
CA LEU A 49 13.36 40.59 -61.74
C LEU A 49 14.38 40.33 -60.63
N ALA A 50 15.42 41.17 -60.51
CA ALA A 50 16.41 41.06 -59.44
C ALA A 50 15.79 41.35 -58.05
N GLU A 51 14.90 42.33 -57.96
CA GLU A 51 14.13 42.59 -56.74
C GLU A 51 13.21 41.42 -56.39
N VAL A 52 12.51 40.84 -57.35
CA VAL A 52 11.65 39.67 -57.12
C VAL A 52 12.49 38.48 -56.68
N GLN A 53 13.64 38.24 -57.32
CA GLN A 53 14.53 37.14 -56.94
C GLN A 53 15.07 37.31 -55.51
N THR A 54 15.50 38.52 -55.13
CA THR A 54 15.98 38.79 -53.76
C THR A 54 14.88 38.62 -52.73
N ARG A 55 13.66 39.11 -53.00
CA ARG A 55 12.49 38.89 -52.13
C ARG A 55 12.13 37.41 -52.00
N LEU A 56 12.14 36.66 -53.11
CA LEU A 56 11.86 35.23 -53.10
C LEU A 56 12.92 34.44 -52.32
N LEU A 57 14.21 34.78 -52.47
CA LEU A 57 15.29 34.16 -51.71
C LEU A 57 15.16 34.47 -50.21
N ALA A 58 14.85 35.71 -49.83
CA ALA A 58 14.62 36.08 -48.45
C ALA A 58 13.43 35.31 -47.85
N ARG A 59 12.31 35.22 -48.59
CA ARG A 59 11.14 34.46 -48.15
C ARG A 59 11.41 32.97 -48.06
N ASN A 60 12.19 32.40 -48.97
CA ASN A 60 12.56 30.99 -48.93
C ASN A 60 13.45 30.67 -47.71
N GLN A 61 14.38 31.56 -47.37
CA GLN A 61 15.20 31.43 -46.16
C GLN A 61 14.35 31.53 -44.88
N GLU A 62 13.39 32.45 -44.84
CA GLU A 62 12.44 32.59 -43.73
C GLU A 62 11.61 31.33 -43.55
N LEU A 63 10.93 30.87 -44.61
CA LEU A 63 10.15 29.63 -44.59
C LEU A 63 11.00 28.41 -44.19
N SER A 64 12.25 28.35 -44.64
CA SER A 64 13.17 27.27 -44.25
C SER A 64 13.48 27.30 -42.75
N ARG A 65 13.62 28.48 -42.14
CA ARG A 65 13.80 28.62 -40.68
C ARG A 65 12.53 28.24 -39.94
N ASP A 66 11.36 28.65 -40.43
CA ASP A 66 10.07 28.33 -39.81
C ASP A 66 9.78 26.83 -39.85
N VAL A 67 10.09 26.16 -40.96
CA VAL A 67 9.99 24.69 -41.05
C VAL A 67 10.97 24.02 -40.08
N GLN A 68 12.18 24.55 -39.90
CA GLN A 68 13.13 24.01 -38.92
C GLN A 68 12.66 24.20 -37.48
N THR A 69 12.06 25.34 -37.14
CA THR A 69 11.54 25.59 -35.79
C THR A 69 10.29 24.74 -35.51
N ALA A 70 9.38 24.62 -36.48
CA ALA A 70 8.21 23.73 -36.39
C ALA A 70 8.63 22.27 -36.19
N ASN A 71 9.61 21.79 -36.97
CA ASN A 71 10.14 20.42 -36.82
C ASN A 71 10.77 20.17 -35.44
N ARG A 72 11.40 21.18 -34.82
CA ARG A 72 11.91 21.06 -33.45
C ARG A 72 10.77 20.96 -32.45
N ARG A 73 9.75 21.81 -32.57
CA ARG A 73 8.55 21.77 -31.71
C ARG A 73 7.82 20.42 -31.79
N ILE A 74 7.67 19.86 -32.98
CA ILE A 74 7.07 18.54 -33.18
C ILE A 74 7.86 17.46 -32.44
N LYS A 75 9.19 17.45 -32.58
CA LYS A 75 10.05 16.48 -31.86
C LYS A 75 9.95 16.64 -30.35
N ASP A 76 9.92 17.87 -29.85
CA ASP A 76 9.79 18.13 -28.42
C ASP A 76 8.41 17.68 -27.91
N ALA A 77 7.35 17.88 -28.70
CA ALA A 77 6.01 17.39 -28.40
C ALA A 77 5.95 15.86 -28.40
N GLU A 78 6.56 15.19 -29.38
CA GLU A 78 6.66 13.72 -29.44
C GLU A 78 7.40 13.13 -28.23
N GLN A 79 8.46 13.80 -27.75
CA GLN A 79 9.15 13.36 -26.54
C GLN A 79 8.29 13.53 -25.29
N LYS A 80 7.57 14.65 -25.19
CA LYS A 80 6.63 14.88 -24.09
C LYS A 80 5.51 13.84 -24.08
N THR A 81 4.88 13.56 -25.24
CA THR A 81 3.81 12.55 -25.33
C THR A 81 4.33 11.15 -24.97
N GLN A 82 5.50 10.75 -25.45
CA GLN A 82 6.13 9.48 -25.04
C GLN A 82 6.37 9.39 -23.53
N SER A 83 6.81 10.49 -22.91
CA SER A 83 7.02 10.53 -21.46
C SER A 83 5.71 10.35 -20.69
N VAL A 84 4.63 11.02 -21.12
CA VAL A 84 3.29 10.90 -20.54
C VAL A 84 2.75 9.48 -20.72
N ASP A 85 2.85 8.91 -21.91
CA ASP A 85 2.43 7.54 -22.19
C ASP A 85 3.13 6.52 -21.29
N SER A 86 4.44 6.70 -21.06
CA SER A 86 5.20 5.82 -20.15
C SER A 86 4.71 5.94 -18.69
N ARG A 87 4.35 7.16 -18.25
CA ARG A 87 3.80 7.41 -16.92
C ARG A 87 2.41 6.79 -16.78
N VAL A 88 1.54 6.98 -17.77
CA VAL A 88 0.20 6.37 -17.81
C VAL A 88 0.28 4.85 -17.77
N GLN A 89 1.19 4.24 -18.54
CA GLN A 89 1.41 2.79 -18.48
C GLN A 89 1.85 2.34 -17.10
N THR A 90 2.81 3.05 -16.48
CA THR A 90 3.29 2.75 -15.12
C THR A 90 2.15 2.84 -14.09
N LEU A 91 1.38 3.93 -14.10
CA LEU A 91 0.23 4.12 -13.22
C LEU A 91 -0.83 3.04 -13.44
N SER A 92 -1.11 2.66 -14.69
CA SER A 92 -2.06 1.59 -15.00
C SER A 92 -1.64 0.23 -14.43
N THR A 93 -0.34 -0.07 -14.43
CA THR A 93 0.18 -1.32 -13.82
C THR A 93 0.10 -1.28 -12.30
N ARG A 94 0.39 -0.11 -11.68
CA ARG A 94 0.25 0.09 -10.24
C ARG A 94 -1.20 -0.06 -9.80
N LEU A 95 -2.15 0.55 -10.51
CA LEU A 95 -3.57 0.42 -10.25
C LEU A 95 -4.03 -1.04 -10.31
N ARG A 96 -3.65 -1.78 -11.36
CA ARG A 96 -3.97 -3.21 -11.47
C ARG A 96 -3.39 -4.03 -10.33
N SER A 97 -2.18 -3.70 -9.87
CA SER A 97 -1.55 -4.39 -8.73
C SER A 97 -2.26 -4.10 -7.42
N ALA A 98 -2.70 -2.85 -7.20
CA ALA A 98 -3.47 -2.43 -6.03
C ALA A 98 -4.85 -3.09 -6.01
N ASP A 99 -5.54 -3.15 -7.16
CA ASP A 99 -6.81 -3.85 -7.31
C ASP A 99 -6.69 -5.35 -6.98
N GLN A 100 -5.58 -5.98 -7.40
CA GLN A 100 -5.34 -7.37 -7.07
C GLN A 100 -5.09 -7.57 -5.58
N ALA A 101 -4.29 -6.71 -4.95
CA ALA A 101 -4.05 -6.75 -3.51
C ALA A 101 -5.35 -6.56 -2.71
N LEU A 102 -6.22 -5.63 -3.13
CA LEU A 102 -7.53 -5.42 -2.51
C LEU A 102 -8.42 -6.67 -2.60
N ARG A 103 -8.43 -7.35 -3.75
CA ARG A 103 -9.18 -8.61 -3.92
C ARG A 103 -8.65 -9.71 -3.03
N ASP A 104 -7.33 -9.83 -2.90
CA ASP A 104 -6.68 -10.82 -2.05
C ASP A 104 -6.98 -10.56 -0.57
N GLU A 105 -6.94 -9.30 -0.13
CA GLU A 105 -7.35 -8.91 1.23
C GLU A 105 -8.84 -9.20 1.49
N GLN A 106 -9.73 -8.87 0.56
CA GLN A 106 -11.15 -9.19 0.70
C GLN A 106 -11.39 -10.70 0.79
N ALA A 107 -10.66 -11.51 0.03
CA ALA A 107 -10.72 -12.97 0.13
C ALA A 107 -10.21 -13.47 1.49
N SER A 108 -9.10 -12.92 1.99
CA SER A 108 -8.56 -13.20 3.32
C SER A 108 -9.54 -12.83 4.44
N HIS A 109 -10.19 -11.66 4.35
CA HIS A 109 -11.23 -11.24 5.30
C HIS A 109 -12.45 -12.16 5.32
N LYS A 110 -12.87 -12.66 4.15
CA LYS A 110 -13.96 -13.66 4.09
C LYS A 110 -13.55 -14.95 4.78
N LEU A 111 -12.34 -15.45 4.51
CA LEU A 111 -11.83 -16.69 5.09
C LEU A 111 -11.66 -16.58 6.61
N THR A 112 -11.10 -15.49 7.12
CA THR A 112 -10.96 -15.24 8.56
C THR A 112 -12.31 -15.11 9.25
N ARG A 113 -13.28 -14.44 8.61
CA ARG A 113 -14.67 -14.37 9.11
C ARG A 113 -15.30 -15.77 9.22
N GLU A 114 -15.14 -16.61 8.21
CA GLU A 114 -15.61 -18.00 8.25
C GLU A 114 -14.95 -18.81 9.38
N GLN A 115 -13.62 -18.73 9.51
CA GLN A 115 -12.90 -19.40 10.59
C GLN A 115 -13.38 -18.96 11.97
N LEU A 116 -13.59 -17.65 12.16
CA LEU A 116 -14.10 -17.09 13.40
C LEU A 116 -15.53 -17.55 13.70
N THR A 117 -16.39 -17.70 12.68
CA THR A 117 -17.72 -18.30 12.87
C THR A 117 -17.66 -19.76 13.30
N ARG A 118 -16.72 -20.55 12.75
CA ARG A 118 -16.50 -21.96 13.14
C ARG A 118 -15.99 -22.04 14.58
N ALA A 119 -14.97 -21.26 14.93
CA ALA A 119 -14.44 -21.20 16.29
C ALA A 119 -15.50 -20.78 17.33
N ARG A 120 -16.39 -19.84 16.99
CA ARG A 120 -17.53 -19.47 17.85
C ARG A 120 -18.48 -20.64 18.09
N LYS A 121 -18.81 -21.42 17.05
CA LYS A 121 -19.67 -22.62 17.17
C LYS A 121 -18.99 -23.69 18.03
N GLU A 122 -17.71 -23.95 17.82
CA GLU A 122 -16.93 -24.91 18.62
C GLU A 122 -16.86 -24.47 20.09
N ASN A 123 -16.64 -23.18 20.36
CA ASN A 123 -16.64 -22.65 21.73
C ASN A 123 -18.00 -22.83 22.42
N GLN A 124 -19.10 -22.61 21.69
CA GLN A 124 -20.45 -22.86 22.21
C GLN A 124 -20.68 -24.34 22.52
N GLN A 125 -20.20 -25.26 21.68
CA GLN A 125 -20.26 -26.70 21.92
C GLN A 125 -19.44 -27.09 23.16
N ILE A 126 -18.22 -26.56 23.32
CA ILE A 126 -17.37 -26.81 24.49
C ILE A 126 -18.07 -26.30 25.76
N LYS A 127 -18.68 -25.11 25.73
CA LYS A 127 -19.46 -24.57 26.86
C LYS A 127 -20.62 -25.49 27.22
N ALA A 128 -21.39 -25.96 26.24
CA ALA A 128 -22.49 -26.89 26.48
C ALA A 128 -21.99 -28.21 27.09
N ALA A 129 -20.90 -28.78 26.56
CA ALA A 129 -20.28 -29.99 27.08
C ALA A 129 -19.76 -29.82 28.52
N ALA A 130 -19.14 -28.68 28.84
CA ALA A 130 -18.67 -28.36 30.18
C ALA A 130 -19.82 -28.27 31.20
N VAL A 131 -20.93 -27.63 30.82
CA VAL A 131 -22.15 -27.57 31.67
C VAL A 131 -22.73 -28.97 31.90
N GLN A 132 -22.81 -29.79 30.85
CA GLN A 132 -23.27 -31.18 30.97
C GLN A 132 -22.35 -32.01 31.87
N HIS A 133 -21.02 -31.90 31.70
CA HIS A 133 -20.05 -32.60 32.54
C HIS A 133 -20.19 -32.18 34.00
N ARG A 134 -20.32 -30.87 34.28
CA ARG A 134 -20.55 -30.36 35.64
C ARG A 134 -21.83 -30.94 36.25
N ALA A 135 -22.94 -30.95 35.51
CA ALA A 135 -24.19 -31.54 35.98
C ALA A 135 -24.06 -33.05 36.27
N VAL A 136 -23.28 -33.79 35.47
CA VAL A 136 -23.00 -35.21 35.70
C VAL A 136 -22.13 -35.40 36.95
N THR A 137 -21.09 -34.59 37.14
CA THR A 137 -20.23 -34.67 38.33
C THR A 137 -21.00 -34.34 39.60
N ASP A 138 -21.89 -33.34 39.57
CA ASP A 138 -22.72 -32.94 40.72
C ASP A 138 -23.66 -34.08 41.14
N ARG A 139 -24.34 -34.71 40.17
CA ARG A 139 -25.19 -35.90 40.42
C ARG A 139 -24.38 -37.08 40.98
N ASN A 140 -23.17 -37.30 40.49
CA ASN A 140 -22.30 -38.36 41.00
C ASN A 140 -21.83 -38.07 42.43
N ALA A 141 -21.53 -36.81 42.75
CA ALA A 141 -21.20 -36.37 44.11
C ALA A 141 -22.38 -36.57 45.07
N GLU A 142 -23.61 -36.24 44.66
CA GLU A 142 -24.83 -36.51 45.43
C GLU A 142 -25.01 -38.01 45.70
N ARG A 143 -24.92 -38.85 44.66
CA ARG A 143 -25.00 -40.32 44.83
C ARG A 143 -23.93 -40.87 45.78
N LEU A 144 -22.72 -40.29 45.78
CA LEU A 144 -21.68 -40.68 46.72
C LEU A 144 -22.00 -40.25 48.15
N ARG A 145 -22.55 -39.05 48.35
CA ARG A 145 -23.03 -38.59 49.66
C ARG A 145 -24.15 -39.49 50.18
N ASP A 146 -25.11 -39.88 49.33
CA ASP A 146 -26.18 -40.81 49.70
C ASP A 146 -25.64 -42.18 50.11
N LYS A 147 -24.64 -42.70 49.38
CA LYS A 147 -23.96 -43.96 49.73
C LYS A 147 -23.20 -43.85 51.06
N ILE A 148 -22.49 -42.75 51.30
CA ILE A 148 -21.79 -42.52 52.57
C ILE A 148 -22.80 -42.40 53.71
N ALA A 149 -23.91 -41.69 53.51
CA ALA A 149 -24.97 -41.56 54.51
C ALA A 149 -25.63 -42.92 54.79
N SER A 150 -25.90 -43.74 53.77
CA SER A 150 -26.49 -45.07 53.95
C SER A 150 -25.54 -46.04 54.66
N ILE A 151 -24.24 -46.05 54.31
CA ILE A 151 -23.21 -46.83 55.01
C ILE A 151 -23.06 -46.35 56.45
N SER A 152 -23.06 -45.03 56.68
CA SER A 152 -22.98 -44.48 58.04
C SER A 152 -24.20 -44.86 58.88
N MET A 153 -25.40 -44.80 58.31
CA MET A 153 -26.64 -45.24 58.97
C MET A 153 -26.66 -46.76 59.22
N SER A 154 -26.19 -47.59 58.28
CA SER A 154 -26.09 -49.03 58.50
C SER A 154 -25.05 -49.38 59.56
N ASN A 155 -23.92 -48.66 59.57
CA ASN A 155 -22.90 -48.82 60.60
C ASN A 155 -23.44 -48.40 61.97
N LEU A 156 -24.15 -47.27 62.07
CA LEU A 156 -24.84 -46.89 63.30
C LEU A 156 -25.85 -47.94 63.76
N LYS A 157 -26.67 -48.51 62.87
CA LYS A 157 -27.57 -49.62 63.22
C LYS A 157 -26.85 -50.88 63.69
N SER A 158 -25.64 -51.14 63.19
CA SER A 158 -24.79 -52.26 63.66
C SER A 158 -24.04 -51.96 64.95
N LEU A 159 -23.83 -50.68 65.28
CA LEU A 159 -23.13 -50.18 66.47
C LEU A 159 -24.07 -49.80 67.62
N VAL A 160 -25.38 -49.66 67.37
CA VAL A 160 -26.38 -49.71 68.45
C VAL A 160 -26.34 -51.13 68.98
N PRO A 161 -25.80 -51.37 70.18
CA PRO A 161 -25.90 -52.68 70.79
C PRO A 161 -27.39 -52.92 70.96
N ASP A 162 -27.90 -54.03 70.44
CA ASP A 162 -29.18 -54.56 70.87
C ASP A 162 -28.99 -54.78 72.38
N ILE A 163 -29.46 -53.83 73.23
CA ILE A 163 -29.33 -53.93 74.69
C ILE A 163 -30.30 -55.03 75.13
N ARG A 164 -29.92 -56.25 74.83
CA ARG A 164 -30.36 -57.45 75.51
C ARG A 164 -29.44 -57.56 76.71
N ILE A 165 -29.99 -57.26 77.89
CA ILE A 165 -29.33 -57.56 79.15
C ILE A 165 -29.14 -59.08 79.18
N ALA A 166 -27.93 -59.54 78.82
CA ALA A 166 -27.51 -60.92 78.93
C ALA A 166 -26.36 -61.00 79.92
N SER A 167 -26.54 -61.88 80.92
CA SER A 167 -25.59 -62.21 81.98
C SER A 167 -24.22 -62.67 81.42
N PRO A 168 -23.12 -62.50 82.18
CA PRO A 168 -21.76 -62.49 81.65
C PRO A 168 -21.17 -63.89 81.59
N ALA A 169 -21.13 -64.49 80.41
CA ALA A 169 -20.26 -65.64 80.13
C ALA A 169 -20.13 -65.84 78.61
N PHE A 170 -19.48 -64.92 77.90
CA PHE A 170 -18.82 -65.22 76.60
C PHE A 170 -17.98 -64.00 76.19
N MET A 171 -16.80 -63.87 76.80
CA MET A 171 -15.68 -63.21 76.13
C MET A 171 -14.88 -64.31 75.43
N ALA A 172 -14.80 -64.22 74.10
CA ALA A 172 -13.60 -64.52 73.32
C ALA A 172 -13.94 -64.63 71.82
N LYS A 173 -13.67 -63.57 71.06
CA LYS A 173 -12.78 -63.65 69.88
C LYS A 173 -12.53 -62.26 69.32
N ALA A 174 -11.43 -61.67 69.76
CA ALA A 174 -10.73 -60.69 68.96
C ALA A 174 -10.21 -61.41 67.71
N GLY A 175 -10.67 -60.97 66.55
CA GLY A 175 -10.05 -61.26 65.25
C GLY A 175 -9.81 -59.93 64.55
N SER A 176 -8.82 -59.16 64.99
CA SER A 176 -8.51 -57.83 64.42
C SER A 176 -7.16 -57.73 63.70
N SER A 177 -6.39 -58.81 63.52
CA SER A 177 -5.06 -58.68 62.90
C SER A 177 -5.07 -58.59 61.36
N SER A 178 -6.06 -59.13 60.66
CA SER A 178 -6.12 -59.07 59.19
C SER A 178 -6.90 -57.87 58.64
N SER A 179 -7.83 -57.33 59.43
CA SER A 179 -8.63 -56.16 59.03
C SER A 179 -7.87 -54.85 59.27
N GLU A 180 -7.12 -54.74 60.37
CA GLU A 180 -6.30 -53.55 60.67
C GLU A 180 -5.24 -53.33 59.60
N MET A 181 -4.56 -54.39 59.16
CA MET A 181 -3.51 -54.30 58.15
C MET A 181 -4.05 -53.87 56.77
N ILE A 182 -5.25 -54.33 56.38
CA ILE A 182 -5.91 -53.91 55.14
C ILE A 182 -6.39 -52.46 55.24
N THR A 183 -6.92 -52.04 56.39
CA THR A 183 -7.35 -50.64 56.59
C THR A 183 -6.17 -49.68 56.66
N GLU A 184 -5.06 -50.07 57.27
CA GLU A 184 -3.82 -49.30 57.32
C GLU A 184 -3.20 -49.16 55.92
N GLN A 185 -3.19 -50.24 55.14
CA GLN A 185 -2.71 -50.19 53.76
C GLN A 185 -3.63 -49.38 52.83
N GLN A 186 -4.95 -49.42 53.04
CA GLN A 186 -5.90 -48.54 52.35
C GLN A 186 -5.70 -47.07 52.75
N LEU A 187 -5.39 -46.80 54.02
CA LEU A 187 -5.11 -45.45 54.52
C LEU A 187 -3.81 -44.91 53.90
N ILE A 188 -2.74 -45.69 53.87
CA ILE A 188 -1.46 -45.31 53.24
C ILE A 188 -1.65 -45.05 51.73
N THR A 189 -2.41 -45.90 51.02
CA THR A 189 -2.69 -45.66 49.58
C THR A 189 -3.61 -44.46 49.35
N ALA A 190 -4.52 -44.16 50.26
CA ALA A 190 -5.36 -42.96 50.20
C ALA A 190 -4.54 -41.70 50.50
N GLU A 191 -3.63 -41.73 51.48
CA GLU A 191 -2.69 -40.65 51.78
C GLU A 191 -1.75 -40.38 50.61
N HIS A 192 -1.22 -41.42 49.97
CA HIS A 192 -0.37 -41.27 48.78
C HIS A 192 -1.15 -40.67 47.60
N LYS A 193 -2.40 -41.08 47.38
CA LYS A 193 -3.26 -40.47 46.35
C LYS A 193 -3.61 -39.02 46.68
N ASN A 194 -3.84 -38.72 47.95
CA ASN A 194 -4.13 -37.36 48.41
C ASN A 194 -2.89 -36.45 48.25
N ALA A 195 -1.70 -36.94 48.59
CA ALA A 195 -0.43 -36.24 48.35
C ALA A 195 -0.23 -35.94 46.85
N ALA A 196 -0.42 -36.94 45.97
CA ALA A 196 -0.34 -36.74 44.52
C ALA A 196 -1.40 -35.75 43.99
N LEU A 197 -2.61 -35.75 44.55
CA LEU A 197 -3.64 -34.77 44.21
C LEU A 197 -3.29 -33.35 44.67
N ILE A 198 -2.70 -33.20 45.85
CA ILE A 198 -2.23 -31.91 46.35
C ILE A 198 -1.08 -31.38 45.48
N GLU A 199 -0.13 -32.24 45.10
CA GLU A 199 0.99 -31.90 44.22
C GLU A 199 0.53 -31.50 42.82
N THR A 200 -0.39 -32.26 42.21
CA THR A 200 -0.97 -31.92 40.90
C THR A 200 -1.77 -30.63 40.96
N THR A 201 -2.54 -30.41 42.01
CA THR A 201 -3.28 -29.15 42.23
C THR A 201 -2.31 -27.98 42.39
N HIS A 202 -1.19 -28.16 43.10
CA HIS A 202 -0.16 -27.13 43.24
C HIS A 202 0.54 -26.85 41.90
N ALA A 203 0.88 -27.87 41.13
CA ALA A 203 1.47 -27.71 39.79
C ALA A 203 0.53 -26.99 38.82
N LEU A 204 -0.77 -27.33 38.84
CA LEU A 204 -1.79 -26.65 38.03
C LEU A 204 -1.97 -25.19 38.46
N LYS A 205 -1.98 -24.90 39.76
CA LYS A 205 -2.02 -23.51 40.28
C LYS A 205 -0.81 -22.72 39.80
N LYS A 206 0.39 -23.31 39.85
CA LYS A 206 1.61 -22.66 39.37
C LYS A 206 1.56 -22.38 37.88
N LEU A 207 1.16 -23.35 37.06
CA LEU A 207 1.00 -23.16 35.62
C LEU A 207 -0.08 -22.12 35.27
N ALA A 208 -1.18 -22.07 36.03
CA ALA A 208 -2.20 -21.05 35.84
C ALA A 208 -1.66 -19.65 36.15
N VAL A 209 -0.85 -19.51 37.20
CA VAL A 209 -0.17 -18.24 37.52
C VAL A 209 0.82 -17.86 36.42
N ASP A 210 1.65 -18.79 35.95
CA ASP A 210 2.58 -18.53 34.85
C ASP A 210 1.83 -18.10 33.58
N ALA A 211 0.74 -18.80 33.21
CA ALA A 211 -0.11 -18.42 32.09
C ALA A 211 -0.70 -17.01 32.25
N MET A 212 -1.25 -16.67 33.42
CA MET A 212 -1.76 -15.33 33.70
C MET A 212 -0.65 -14.27 33.57
N THR A 213 0.54 -14.50 34.14
CA THR A 213 1.66 -13.56 34.01
C THR A 213 2.07 -13.34 32.55
N THR A 214 2.16 -14.41 31.75
CA THR A 214 2.47 -14.28 30.31
C THR A 214 1.38 -13.55 29.54
N LEU A 215 0.10 -13.73 29.90
CA LEU A 215 -1.01 -12.99 29.31
C LEU A 215 -0.95 -11.50 29.70
N TYR A 216 -0.65 -11.18 30.95
CA TYR A 216 -0.47 -9.78 31.38
C TYR A 216 0.73 -9.11 30.71
N GLU A 217 1.83 -9.83 30.51
CA GLU A 217 2.98 -9.31 29.75
C GLU A 217 2.63 -9.10 28.28
N ALA A 218 1.89 -10.02 27.67
CA ALA A 218 1.42 -9.89 26.29
C ALA A 218 0.43 -8.72 26.15
N ASP A 219 -0.50 -8.56 27.09
CA ASP A 219 -1.46 -7.45 27.14
C ASP A 219 -0.75 -6.12 27.34
N SER A 220 0.25 -6.04 28.23
CA SER A 220 1.08 -4.84 28.41
C SER A 220 1.87 -4.49 27.14
N ARG A 221 2.41 -5.48 26.42
CA ARG A 221 3.09 -5.26 25.15
C ARG A 221 2.13 -4.81 24.06
N LEU A 222 0.93 -5.40 23.99
CA LEU A 222 -0.11 -5.01 23.05
C LEU A 222 -0.62 -3.60 23.35
N HIS A 223 -0.80 -3.24 24.61
CA HIS A 223 -1.16 -1.89 25.04
C HIS A 223 -0.09 -0.88 24.62
N LYS A 224 1.21 -1.21 24.73
CA LYS A 224 2.30 -0.35 24.23
C LYS A 224 2.28 -0.21 22.72
N ILE A 225 1.97 -1.28 21.98
CA ILE A 225 1.86 -1.23 20.51
C ILE A 225 0.67 -0.35 20.11
N VAL A 226 -0.49 -0.52 20.75
CA VAL A 226 -1.68 0.29 20.52
C VAL A 226 -1.47 1.75 20.92
N GLN A 227 -0.77 2.03 22.04
CA GLN A 227 -0.39 3.40 22.41
C GLN A 227 0.51 4.04 21.35
N VAL A 228 1.49 3.32 20.81
CA VAL A 228 2.33 3.83 19.71
C VAL A 228 1.52 4.07 18.43
N GLU A 229 0.53 3.22 18.12
CA GLU A 229 -0.38 3.42 16.99
C GLU A 229 -1.29 4.65 17.19
N VAL A 230 -1.86 4.83 18.38
CA VAL A 230 -2.71 5.98 18.74
C VAL A 230 -1.91 7.28 18.84
N ASP A 231 -0.67 7.22 19.32
CA ASP A 231 0.23 8.37 19.36
C ASP A 231 0.75 8.72 17.96
N HIS A 232 0.86 7.78 17.02
CA HIS A 232 1.10 8.09 15.60
C HIS A 232 -0.09 8.77 14.93
N GLU A 233 -1.33 8.42 15.29
CA GLU A 233 -2.53 9.12 14.80
C GLU A 233 -2.69 10.52 15.43
N LYS A 234 -2.28 10.71 16.70
CA LYS A 234 -2.38 12.00 17.40
C LYS A 234 -1.16 12.91 17.24
N SER A 235 0.00 12.40 16.83
CA SER A 235 1.21 13.21 16.63
C SER A 235 1.15 14.15 15.42
N THR A 236 0.07 14.11 14.61
CA THR A 236 -0.26 15.17 13.64
C THR A 236 -1.05 16.33 14.27
N ALA A 237 -1.52 16.21 15.52
CA ALA A 237 -2.20 17.27 16.25
C ALA A 237 -1.75 17.32 17.72
N HIS A 238 -0.79 18.21 18.00
CA HIS A 238 -0.36 18.66 19.33
C HIS A 238 0.64 17.77 20.09
N ALA A 239 1.92 18.09 19.88
CA ALA A 239 2.92 18.04 20.92
C ALA A 239 2.51 18.94 22.10
N ARG A 240 2.13 18.33 23.24
CA ARG A 240 2.55 18.70 24.62
C ARG A 240 1.72 17.94 25.67
N GLY A 241 2.42 17.09 26.42
CA GLY A 241 2.18 16.85 27.84
C GLY A 241 1.17 15.77 28.22
N HIS A 242 1.65 14.61 28.68
CA HIS A 242 1.38 14.12 30.04
C HIS A 242 2.30 12.92 30.36
N ASP A 243 3.34 13.17 31.14
CA ASP A 243 3.94 12.15 32.00
C ASP A 243 2.94 11.85 33.13
N THR A 244 2.57 10.59 33.32
CA THR A 244 2.33 9.91 34.61
C THR A 244 1.69 8.54 34.37
N ASP A 245 2.50 7.48 34.43
CA ASP A 245 2.24 6.29 35.26
C ASP A 245 3.26 5.20 34.96
N SER A 246 4.50 5.50 35.33
CA SER A 246 5.58 4.53 35.48
C SER A 246 5.65 4.13 36.95
N LEU A 247 4.64 3.44 37.43
CA LEU A 247 4.64 2.81 38.75
C LEU A 247 3.95 1.46 38.64
N LEU A 248 4.79 0.41 38.63
CA LEU A 248 4.56 -1.00 39.01
C LEU A 248 5.41 -1.97 38.16
N SER A 249 6.67 -1.61 37.90
CA SER A 249 7.74 -2.58 37.71
C SER A 249 8.63 -2.50 38.94
N THR A 250 8.40 -3.43 39.87
CA THR A 250 9.38 -4.10 40.75
C THR A 250 8.65 -4.58 42.00
N THR A 251 8.17 -5.82 42.01
CA THR A 251 8.27 -6.62 43.23
C THR A 251 8.73 -8.03 42.88
N ARG A 252 10.05 -8.21 43.02
CA ARG A 252 10.69 -9.50 43.23
C ARG A 252 9.98 -10.19 44.41
N LEU A 253 9.26 -11.26 44.16
CA LEU A 253 8.81 -12.17 45.19
C LEU A 253 9.15 -13.60 44.76
N PHE A 254 10.20 -14.12 45.42
CA PHE A 254 10.58 -15.52 45.59
C PHE A 254 11.75 -16.11 44.74
N PRO A 255 12.56 -16.99 45.35
CA PRO A 255 13.97 -17.23 45.01
C PRO A 255 14.14 -18.20 43.83
N PRO A 256 15.35 -18.30 43.22
CA PRO A 256 15.57 -19.22 42.11
C PRO A 256 15.32 -20.67 42.55
N LEU A 257 14.39 -21.33 41.86
CA LEU A 257 14.05 -22.72 42.09
C LEU A 257 15.18 -23.63 41.61
N ARG A 258 15.64 -24.52 42.50
CA ARG A 258 16.39 -25.72 42.12
C ARG A 258 15.54 -26.59 41.18
N PRO A 259 16.13 -27.26 40.18
CA PRO A 259 15.41 -28.26 39.41
C PRO A 259 15.06 -29.43 40.33
N LEU A 260 13.77 -29.59 40.65
CA LEU A 260 13.26 -30.80 41.29
C LEU A 260 13.24 -31.90 40.23
N VAL A 261 14.26 -32.74 40.29
CA VAL A 261 14.33 -34.05 39.63
C VAL A 261 13.22 -34.91 40.21
N THR A 262 12.09 -35.01 39.52
CA THR A 262 11.11 -36.08 39.73
C THR A 262 11.22 -37.05 38.57
N GLN A 263 11.31 -38.34 38.87
CA GLN A 263 11.62 -39.45 37.96
C GLN A 263 10.57 -39.75 36.87
N ASP A 264 9.68 -38.82 36.57
CA ASP A 264 8.79 -38.91 35.42
C ASP A 264 9.31 -37.99 34.31
N THR A 265 10.03 -38.63 33.40
CA THR A 265 10.61 -38.06 32.19
C THR A 265 9.58 -37.27 31.38
N GLU A 266 10.05 -36.23 30.70
CA GLU A 266 9.31 -35.22 29.94
C GLU A 266 8.30 -35.77 28.90
N GLU A 267 8.35 -37.07 28.60
CA GLU A 267 7.66 -37.72 27.49
C GLU A 267 6.33 -38.41 27.84
N THR A 268 5.98 -38.66 29.11
CA THR A 268 4.88 -39.60 29.43
C THR A 268 3.51 -38.99 29.68
N HIS A 269 3.38 -37.67 29.91
CA HIS A 269 2.06 -37.08 30.17
C HIS A 269 1.46 -36.39 28.93
N PRO A 270 0.34 -36.89 28.36
CA PRO A 270 -0.24 -36.36 27.12
C PRO A 270 -0.68 -34.90 27.24
N ALA A 271 -1.03 -34.43 28.44
CA ALA A 271 -1.33 -33.02 28.66
C ALA A 271 -0.07 -32.13 28.63
N ARG A 272 1.10 -32.64 29.09
CA ARG A 272 2.36 -31.88 28.99
C ARG A 272 2.80 -31.81 27.54
N GLN A 273 2.74 -32.91 26.79
CA GLN A 273 3.04 -32.91 25.34
C GLN A 273 2.19 -31.89 24.58
N ARG A 274 0.86 -31.89 24.80
CA ARG A 274 -0.05 -30.94 24.16
C ARG A 274 0.23 -29.49 24.56
N LEU A 275 0.59 -29.25 25.83
CA LEU A 275 0.92 -27.90 26.30
C LEU A 275 2.29 -27.42 25.79
N THR A 276 3.31 -28.29 25.71
CA THR A 276 4.60 -27.95 25.07
C THR A 276 4.47 -27.77 23.57
N ALA A 277 3.58 -28.53 22.91
CA ALA A 277 3.29 -28.34 21.50
C ALA A 277 2.58 -27.00 21.26
N LEU A 278 1.64 -26.64 22.13
CA LEU A 278 0.95 -25.36 22.08
C LEU A 278 1.87 -24.19 22.42
N SER A 279 2.76 -24.33 23.42
CA SER A 279 3.74 -23.29 23.75
C SER A 279 4.74 -23.07 22.61
N ARG A 280 5.21 -24.14 21.96
CA ARG A 280 6.05 -24.03 20.75
C ARG A 280 5.29 -23.41 19.59
N ALA A 281 4.06 -23.84 19.32
CA ALA A 281 3.24 -23.25 18.25
C ALA A 281 3.00 -21.75 18.47
N ILE A 282 2.79 -21.31 19.71
CA ILE A 282 2.67 -19.88 20.04
C ILE A 282 4.01 -19.17 19.87
N GLN A 283 5.12 -19.74 20.32
CA GLN A 283 6.46 -19.18 20.13
C GLN A 283 6.81 -19.03 18.64
N ASP A 284 6.50 -20.02 17.82
CA ASP A 284 6.70 -19.99 16.37
C ASP A 284 5.81 -18.95 15.71
N HIS A 285 4.55 -18.83 16.13
CA HIS A 285 3.63 -17.83 15.58
C HIS A 285 4.03 -16.40 15.99
N VAL A 286 4.54 -16.22 17.21
CA VAL A 286 5.12 -14.94 17.67
C VAL A 286 6.41 -14.63 16.94
N ALA A 287 7.26 -15.62 16.68
CA ALA A 287 8.47 -15.45 15.87
C ALA A 287 8.11 -15.04 14.44
N GLN A 288 7.14 -15.71 13.81
CA GLN A 288 6.62 -15.36 12.48
C GLN A 288 6.00 -13.96 12.44
N LEU A 289 5.21 -13.58 13.44
CA LEU A 289 4.66 -12.23 13.56
C LEU A 289 5.75 -11.18 13.77
N SER A 290 6.78 -11.49 14.56
CA SER A 290 7.91 -10.59 14.79
C SER A 290 8.76 -10.43 13.54
N GLN A 291 8.96 -11.51 12.77
CA GLN A 291 9.67 -11.49 11.49
C GLN A 291 8.87 -10.76 10.42
N TRP A 292 7.54 -10.97 10.38
CA TRP A 292 6.62 -10.23 9.52
C TRP A 292 6.59 -8.74 9.88
N ALA A 293 6.55 -8.41 11.18
CA ALA A 293 6.61 -7.03 11.66
C ALA A 293 7.98 -6.38 11.39
N ALA A 294 9.08 -7.13 11.45
CA ALA A 294 10.41 -6.64 11.07
C ALA A 294 10.53 -6.43 9.55
N MET A 295 10.03 -7.36 8.74
CA MET A 295 9.95 -7.21 7.27
C MET A 295 9.04 -6.04 6.88
N ASN A 296 7.93 -5.86 7.59
CA ASN A 296 7.07 -4.70 7.40
C ASN A 296 7.71 -3.42 7.93
N ARG A 297 8.45 -3.39 9.04
CA ARG A 297 9.21 -2.19 9.41
C ARG A 297 10.25 -1.81 8.35
N VAL A 298 10.83 -2.75 7.62
CA VAL A 298 11.72 -2.46 6.47
C VAL A 298 10.92 -2.01 5.25
N ARG A 299 9.75 -2.59 5.00
CA ARG A 299 8.86 -2.25 3.88
C ARG A 299 8.18 -0.89 4.08
N TRP A 300 7.74 -0.58 5.29
CA TRP A 300 7.07 0.65 5.71
C TRP A 300 8.07 1.70 6.21
N GLY A 301 9.27 1.33 6.67
CA GLY A 301 10.36 2.30 6.90
C GLY A 301 10.99 2.82 5.60
N LYS A 302 10.79 2.12 4.48
CA LYS A 302 11.11 2.61 3.13
C LYS A 302 9.91 3.15 2.36
N SER A 303 8.68 2.95 2.85
CA SER A 303 7.45 3.30 2.14
C SER A 303 6.50 4.19 2.95
N GLY A 304 6.76 4.45 4.23
CA GLY A 304 5.93 5.25 5.13
C GLY A 304 6.21 6.75 5.03
N ASP A 305 7.44 7.11 4.66
CA ASP A 305 7.80 8.46 4.20
C ASP A 305 7.32 8.73 2.77
N THR A 306 6.77 7.73 2.06
CA THR A 306 6.31 7.91 0.68
C THR A 306 4.86 7.49 0.44
N ALA A 307 4.17 6.75 1.31
CA ALA A 307 2.84 6.20 0.98
C ALA A 307 1.69 7.22 1.10
N TRP A 308 1.79 8.15 2.05
CA TRP A 308 0.84 9.26 2.16
C TRP A 308 1.19 10.39 1.20
N ASP A 309 2.48 10.64 0.97
CA ASP A 309 2.94 11.50 -0.12
C ASP A 309 2.51 10.92 -1.48
N ASN A 310 2.64 9.62 -1.73
CA ASN A 310 2.29 9.00 -3.02
C ASN A 310 0.80 9.08 -3.36
N HIS A 311 -0.14 9.14 -2.42
CA HIS A 311 -1.56 9.27 -2.77
C HIS A 311 -1.89 10.71 -3.17
N THR A 312 -1.38 11.69 -2.43
CA THR A 312 -1.47 13.10 -2.83
C THR A 312 -0.63 13.43 -4.05
N GLU A 313 0.51 12.75 -4.22
CA GLU A 313 1.43 12.89 -5.35
C GLU A 313 0.86 12.16 -6.57
N ILE A 314 0.23 10.98 -6.46
CA ILE A 314 -0.46 10.36 -7.62
C ILE A 314 -1.65 11.23 -8.07
N ASP A 315 -2.41 11.80 -7.14
CA ASP A 315 -3.52 12.69 -7.47
C ASP A 315 -3.02 14.04 -8.04
N GLN A 316 -1.94 14.61 -7.49
CA GLN A 316 -1.26 15.80 -8.05
C GLN A 316 -0.58 15.51 -9.39
N GLU A 317 0.02 14.33 -9.56
CA GLU A 317 0.66 13.90 -10.81
C GLU A 317 -0.38 13.61 -11.88
N LEU A 318 -1.55 13.10 -11.51
CA LEU A 318 -2.69 12.95 -12.41
C LEU A 318 -3.24 14.31 -12.83
N GLU A 319 -3.39 15.25 -11.89
CA GLU A 319 -3.82 16.62 -12.18
C GLU A 319 -2.77 17.36 -13.04
N GLU A 320 -1.48 17.20 -12.77
CA GLU A 320 -0.39 17.74 -13.61
C GLU A 320 -0.35 17.11 -15.00
N VAL A 321 -0.59 15.79 -15.13
CA VAL A 321 -0.67 15.12 -16.43
C VAL A 321 -1.89 15.59 -17.20
N GLU A 322 -3.02 15.79 -16.52
CA GLU A 322 -4.26 16.28 -17.12
C GLU A 322 -4.10 17.74 -17.58
N ASP A 323 -3.43 18.59 -16.79
CA ASP A 323 -3.07 19.96 -17.16
C ASP A 323 -2.05 20.01 -18.31
N GLN A 324 -1.06 19.11 -18.32
CA GLN A 324 -0.10 18.99 -19.41
C GLN A 324 -0.78 18.54 -20.71
N LEU A 325 -1.68 17.55 -20.65
CA LEU A 325 -2.48 17.12 -21.79
C LEU A 325 -3.38 18.25 -22.31
N GLN A 326 -4.04 18.98 -21.41
CA GLN A 326 -4.82 20.16 -21.79
C GLN A 326 -3.95 21.27 -22.41
N SER A 327 -2.72 21.47 -21.94
CA SER A 327 -1.79 22.45 -22.52
C SER A 327 -1.37 22.05 -23.94
N ILE A 328 -1.02 20.77 -24.15
CA ILE A 328 -0.65 20.22 -25.46
C ILE A 328 -1.84 20.32 -26.42
N GLN A 329 -3.05 20.08 -25.93
CA GLN A 329 -4.27 20.18 -26.72
C GLN A 329 -4.63 21.63 -27.05
N ARG A 330 -4.35 22.60 -26.16
CA ARG A 330 -4.48 24.04 -26.42
C ARG A 330 -3.43 24.54 -27.42
N GLU A 331 -2.18 24.10 -27.30
CA GLU A 331 -1.10 24.42 -28.27
C GLU A 331 -1.40 23.82 -29.65
N SER A 332 -1.86 22.56 -29.71
CA SER A 332 -2.30 21.92 -30.96
C SER A 332 -3.48 22.63 -31.61
N ASN A 333 -4.44 23.14 -30.82
CA ASN A 333 -5.57 23.90 -31.33
C ASN A 333 -5.16 25.32 -31.76
N ALA A 334 -4.18 25.93 -31.09
CA ALA A 334 -3.66 27.24 -31.47
C ALA A 334 -2.91 27.19 -32.82
N ASP A 335 -2.15 26.12 -33.07
CA ASP A 335 -1.45 25.93 -34.35
C ASP A 335 -2.44 25.65 -35.51
N GLN A 336 -3.55 24.94 -35.28
CA GLN A 336 -4.62 24.77 -36.29
C GLN A 336 -5.34 26.09 -36.66
N VAL A 337 -5.46 27.04 -35.73
CA VAL A 337 -6.06 28.36 -36.00
C VAL A 337 -5.13 29.22 -36.85
N ILE A 338 -3.81 29.04 -36.75
CA ILE A 338 -2.83 29.77 -37.55
C ILE A 338 -2.81 29.25 -39.00
N ASP A 339 -2.89 27.94 -39.22
CA ASP A 339 -2.97 27.36 -40.57
C ASP A 339 -4.27 27.74 -41.30
N HIS A 340 -5.40 27.86 -40.60
CA HIS A 340 -6.67 28.34 -41.19
C HIS A 340 -6.70 29.85 -41.50
N GLN A 341 -5.71 30.64 -41.04
CA GLN A 341 -5.57 32.05 -41.42
C GLN A 341 -4.62 32.25 -42.61
N ALA A 342 -3.76 31.28 -42.93
CA ALA A 342 -2.86 31.34 -44.08
C ALA A 342 -3.56 31.00 -45.41
N ASP A 343 -4.72 30.34 -45.37
CA ASP A 343 -5.49 29.89 -46.54
C ASP A 343 -6.68 30.79 -46.91
N LYS A 344 -6.73 32.04 -46.44
CA LYS A 344 -7.67 33.02 -46.98
C LYS A 344 -7.20 33.45 -48.37
N PRO A 345 -7.95 33.16 -49.47
CA PRO A 345 -7.61 33.68 -50.78
C PRO A 345 -7.66 35.21 -50.72
N LEU A 346 -6.58 35.84 -51.20
CA LEU A 346 -6.52 37.28 -51.45
C LEU A 346 -7.62 37.65 -52.45
N GLU A 347 -8.79 38.04 -51.95
CA GLU A 347 -9.76 38.84 -52.71
C GLU A 347 -9.09 40.18 -53.03
N ARG A 348 -8.44 40.22 -54.19
CA ARG A 348 -7.95 41.44 -54.81
C ARG A 348 -9.14 42.37 -55.03
N THR A 349 -9.05 43.52 -54.39
CA THR A 349 -9.92 44.69 -54.53
C THR A 349 -10.04 45.13 -56.00
N ASP A 350 -11.17 44.81 -56.63
CA ASP A 350 -11.61 45.33 -57.94
C ASP A 350 -12.36 46.68 -57.80
N GLU A 351 -11.82 47.63 -57.03
CA GLU A 351 -12.49 48.93 -56.80
C GLU A 351 -11.98 50.10 -57.65
N PHE A 352 -11.08 49.90 -58.61
CA PHE A 352 -10.48 51.02 -59.35
C PHE A 352 -11.06 51.36 -60.73
N LYS A 353 -12.25 50.87 -61.10
CA LYS A 353 -12.86 51.14 -62.43
C LYS A 353 -14.24 51.81 -62.46
N ARG A 354 -14.67 52.50 -61.39
CA ARG A 354 -15.95 53.25 -61.39
C ARG A 354 -15.84 54.71 -60.95
N ARG A 355 -14.87 55.46 -61.47
CA ARG A 355 -14.88 56.93 -61.39
C ARG A 355 -14.31 57.56 -62.67
N ARG A 356 -14.97 57.32 -63.82
CA ARG A 356 -14.69 58.10 -65.03
C ARG A 356 -15.80 58.11 -66.09
N THR A 357 -17.07 58.04 -65.71
CA THR A 357 -18.19 58.34 -66.64
C THR A 357 -19.41 58.81 -65.86
N SER A 358 -19.39 60.07 -65.39
CA SER A 358 -20.58 60.82 -65.00
C SER A 358 -20.16 62.27 -64.80
N ASN A 359 -20.06 62.98 -65.91
CA ASN A 359 -20.21 64.44 -66.04
C ASN A 359 -20.25 64.72 -67.55
N VAL A 360 -21.44 64.51 -68.12
CA VAL A 360 -22.00 65.26 -69.24
C VAL A 360 -23.37 65.70 -68.78
#